data_AF-A0A7S4SQP7-F1
#
_entry.id   AF-A0A7S4SQP7-F1
#
_cell.length_a   1.000
_cell.length_b   1.000
_cell.length_c   1.000
_cell.angle_alpha   90.00
_cell.angle_beta   90.00
_cell.angle_gamma   90.00
#
_symmetry.space_group_name_H-M   'P 1'
#
loop_
_entity.id
_entity.type
_entity.pdbx_description
1 polymer ?
#
loop_
_entity_poly.entity_id
_entity_poly.type
_entity_poly.pdbx_seq_one_letter_code
_entity_poly.pdbx_strand_id
1 'polypeptide(L)'
;TFVKMFRGSANYIANHRSTCVVYHIPGKLVEWQEGFANLMDDIALSWLLGMNIVIVAGSRHQIDQRLDAADALDSIVRHNSNRVTDARTLRMVKEGAGFVRF
;
A
#
# COMPACT_ATOMS: atom_id res chain seq x y z
N THR A 1 6.63 -0.37 -32.46
CA THR A 1 5.29 -1.00 -32.47
C THR A 1 5.07 -1.78 -31.19
N PHE A 2 3.83 -1.80 -30.68
CA PHE A 2 3.45 -2.54 -29.46
C PHE A 2 3.99 -3.97 -29.41
N VAL A 3 3.88 -4.71 -30.53
CA VAL A 3 4.35 -6.10 -30.64
C VAL A 3 5.85 -6.26 -30.34
N LYS A 4 6.69 -5.29 -30.73
CA LYS A 4 8.14 -5.34 -30.48
C LYS A 4 8.46 -5.16 -29.00
N MET A 5 7.74 -4.24 -28.33
CA MET A 5 7.87 -4.04 -26.88
C MET A 5 7.42 -5.28 -26.12
N PHE A 6 6.26 -5.84 -26.47
CA PHE A 6 5.73 -7.02 -25.79
C PHE A 6 6.64 -8.25 -25.93
N ARG A 7 7.17 -8.49 -27.14
CA ARG A 7 8.19 -9.54 -27.36
C ARG A 7 9.48 -9.27 -26.59
N GLY A 8 9.90 -8.01 -26.48
CA GLY A 8 11.08 -7.61 -25.70
C GLY A 8 10.95 -7.92 -24.21
N SER A 9 9.73 -7.83 -23.67
CA SER A 9 9.44 -8.14 -22.26
C SER A 9 9.09 -9.61 -22.00
N ALA A 10 9.02 -10.46 -23.04
CA ALA A 10 8.53 -11.84 -22.92
C ALA A 10 9.33 -12.68 -21.91
N ASN A 11 10.66 -12.55 -21.91
CA ASN A 11 11.52 -13.26 -20.94
C ASN A 11 11.25 -12.82 -19.50
N TYR A 12 11.01 -11.51 -19.28
CA TYR A 12 10.71 -10.99 -17.95
C TYR A 12 9.35 -11.51 -17.44
N ILE A 13 8.34 -11.49 -18.30
CA ILE A 13 7.01 -12.06 -18.01
C ILE A 13 7.14 -13.54 -17.66
N ALA A 14 7.86 -14.32 -18.48
CA ALA A 14 8.05 -15.74 -18.24
C ALA A 14 8.74 -16.03 -16.89
N ASN A 15 9.77 -15.25 -16.54
CA ASN A 15 10.52 -15.42 -15.29
C ASN A 15 9.70 -15.14 -14.03
N HIS A 16 8.74 -14.21 -14.10
CA HIS A 16 7.92 -13.83 -12.95
C HIS A 16 6.54 -14.49 -12.92
N ARG A 17 6.17 -15.24 -13.97
CA ARG A 17 4.92 -15.98 -13.99
C ARG A 17 4.88 -17.01 -12.85
N SER A 18 3.73 -17.08 -12.18
CA SER A 18 3.48 -17.92 -11.00
C SER A 18 4.31 -17.59 -9.76
N THR A 19 5.11 -16.51 -9.79
CA THR A 19 5.82 -16.04 -8.59
C THR A 19 4.88 -15.26 -7.66
N CYS A 20 5.20 -15.23 -6.37
CA CYS A 20 4.48 -14.41 -5.39
C CYS A 20 5.14 -13.05 -5.28
N VAL A 21 4.38 -11.98 -5.52
CA VAL A 21 4.83 -10.59 -5.45
C VAL A 21 4.05 -9.87 -4.35
N VAL A 22 4.78 -9.13 -3.50
CA VAL A 22 4.19 -8.32 -2.43
C VAL A 22 4.29 -6.85 -2.81
N TYR A 23 3.16 -6.17 -2.97
CA TYR A 23 3.09 -4.73 -3.18
C TYR A 23 2.78 -4.03 -1.86
N HIS A 24 3.75 -3.27 -1.34
CA HIS A 24 3.52 -2.40 -0.20
C HIS A 24 3.10 -1.00 -0.69
N ILE A 25 1.84 -0.65 -0.45
CA ILE A 25 1.24 0.62 -0.88
C ILE A 25 1.21 1.58 0.30
N PRO A 26 1.99 2.68 0.29
CA PRO A 26 1.94 3.65 1.37
C PRO A 26 0.55 4.29 1.49
N GLY A 27 0.08 4.52 2.71
CA GLY A 27 -1.26 5.08 2.94
C GLY A 27 -1.52 6.41 2.24
N LYS A 28 -0.50 7.28 2.13
CA LYS A 28 -0.62 8.55 1.39
C LYS A 28 -1.00 8.34 -0.08
N LEU A 29 -0.60 7.22 -0.68
CA LEU A 29 -0.90 6.90 -2.07
C LEU A 29 -2.37 6.52 -2.28
N VAL A 30 -3.04 6.00 -1.25
CA VAL A 30 -4.48 5.68 -1.27
C VAL A 30 -5.33 6.95 -1.40
N GLU A 31 -4.85 8.08 -0.87
CA GLU A 31 -5.54 9.38 -0.99
C GLU A 31 -5.28 10.06 -2.33
N TRP A 32 -4.29 9.62 -3.09
CA TRP A 32 -3.98 10.18 -4.40
C TRP A 32 -4.85 9.56 -5.49
N GLN A 33 -6.04 10.12 -5.69
CA GLN A 33 -7.09 9.56 -6.56
C GLN A 33 -6.62 9.24 -7.99
N GLU A 34 -5.95 10.16 -8.68
CA GLU A 34 -5.54 9.95 -10.09
C GLU A 34 -4.47 8.87 -10.24
N GLY A 35 -3.43 8.89 -9.40
CA GLY A 35 -2.34 7.92 -9.53
C GLY A 35 -2.64 6.56 -8.92
N PHE A 36 -3.55 6.50 -7.94
CA PHE A 36 -3.98 5.23 -7.36
C PHE A 36 -4.69 4.34 -8.38
N ALA A 37 -5.55 4.91 -9.23
CA ALA A 37 -6.24 4.16 -10.29
C ALA A 37 -5.24 3.53 -11.28
N ASN A 38 -4.29 4.32 -11.78
CA ASN A 38 -3.25 3.83 -12.69
C ASN A 38 -2.38 2.73 -12.04
N LEU A 39 -2.04 2.88 -10.76
CA LEU A 39 -1.30 1.84 -10.03
C LEU A 39 -2.12 0.54 -9.93
N MET A 40 -3.43 0.64 -9.67
CA MET A 40 -4.29 -0.55 -9.62
C MET A 40 -4.38 -1.22 -10.99
N ASP A 41 -4.44 -0.46 -12.08
CA ASP A 41 -4.41 -1.00 -13.44
C ASP A 41 -3.10 -1.75 -13.73
N ASP A 42 -1.95 -1.22 -13.30
CA ASP A 42 -0.64 -1.88 -13.45
C ASP A 42 -0.53 -3.16 -12.61
N ILE A 43 -1.07 -3.16 -11.40
CA ILE A 43 -1.14 -4.36 -10.54
C ILE A 43 -2.07 -5.41 -11.15
N ALA A 44 -3.22 -4.98 -11.70
CA ALA A 44 -4.15 -5.87 -12.40
C ALA A 44 -3.50 -6.48 -13.65
N LEU A 45 -2.74 -5.69 -14.41
CA LEU A 45 -1.96 -6.20 -15.55
C LEU A 45 -0.93 -7.24 -15.10
N SER A 46 -0.24 -7.00 -13.99
CA SER A 46 0.73 -7.94 -13.41
C SER A 46 0.07 -9.28 -13.04
N TRP A 47 -1.14 -9.23 -12.49
CA TRP A 47 -1.95 -10.42 -12.18
C TRP A 47 -2.39 -11.15 -13.46
N LEU A 48 -2.86 -10.42 -14.48
CA LEU A 48 -3.24 -10.97 -15.78
C LEU A 48 -2.07 -11.67 -16.49
N LEU A 49 -0.85 -11.19 -16.28
CA LEU A 49 0.39 -11.82 -16.78
C LEU A 49 0.79 -13.08 -15.98
N GLY A 50 0.05 -13.42 -14.93
CA GLY A 50 0.14 -14.67 -14.19
C GLY A 50 0.94 -14.59 -12.90
N MET A 51 1.16 -13.40 -12.33
CA MET A 51 1.75 -13.26 -10.99
C MET A 51 0.71 -13.53 -9.89
N ASN A 52 1.16 -14.13 -8.78
CA ASN A 52 0.37 -14.22 -7.55
C ASN A 52 0.62 -12.97 -6.71
N ILE A 53 -0.42 -12.20 -6.42
CA ILE A 53 -0.27 -10.86 -5.83
C ILE A 53 -0.75 -10.83 -4.37
N VAL A 54 0.07 -10.27 -3.50
CA VAL A 54 -0.29 -9.88 -2.13
C VAL A 54 -0.15 -8.37 -2.00
N ILE A 55 -1.21 -7.70 -1.56
CA ILE A 55 -1.21 -6.25 -1.35
C ILE A 55 -1.14 -5.97 0.15
N VAL A 56 -0.18 -5.14 0.55
CA VAL A 56 -0.04 -4.62 1.92
C VAL A 56 -0.27 -3.13 1.89
N ALA A 57 -1.45 -2.71 2.34
CA ALA A 57 -1.78 -1.29 2.45
C ALA A 57 -1.24 -0.72 3.77
N GLY A 58 -0.37 0.29 3.68
CA GLY A 58 0.09 1.05 4.83
C GLY A 58 -0.97 2.06 5.25
N SER A 59 -1.13 2.27 6.55
CA SER A 59 -2.16 3.18 7.11
C SER A 59 -1.56 4.34 7.92
N ARG A 60 -0.23 4.50 7.89
CA ARG A 60 0.49 5.46 8.74
C ARG A 60 -0.06 6.89 8.61
N HIS A 61 -0.33 7.35 7.38
CA HIS A 61 -0.80 8.71 7.14
C HIS A 61 -2.20 8.94 7.71
N GLN A 62 -3.13 8.03 7.46
CA GLN A 62 -4.51 8.09 7.95
C GLN A 62 -4.57 8.00 9.48
N ILE A 63 -3.66 7.24 10.09
CA ILE A 63 -3.52 7.17 11.54
C ILE A 63 -3.00 8.48 12.09
N ASP A 64 -1.94 9.06 11.50
CA ASP A 64 -1.38 10.34 11.93
C ASP A 64 -2.44 11.45 11.88
N GLN A 65 -3.17 11.58 10.76
CA GLN A 65 -4.26 12.56 10.62
C GLN A 65 -5.35 12.40 11.69
N ARG A 66 -5.73 11.16 12.03
CA ARG A 66 -6.73 10.89 13.07
C ARG A 66 -6.25 11.25 14.47
N LEU A 67 -4.97 11.01 14.77
CA LEU A 67 -4.38 11.35 16.06
C LEU A 67 -4.24 12.87 16.22
N ASP A 68 -3.86 13.56 15.14
CA ASP A 68 -3.85 15.03 15.09
C ASP A 68 -5.26 15.60 15.33
N ALA A 69 -6.28 15.07 14.64
CA ALA A 69 -7.66 15.53 14.78
C ALA A 69 -8.29 15.25 16.16
N ALA A 70 -7.71 14.31 16.94
CA ALA A 70 -8.17 13.97 18.27
C ALA A 70 -7.45 14.74 19.39
N ASP A 71 -6.66 15.77 19.03
CA ASP A 71 -5.74 16.51 19.93
C ASP A 71 -4.81 15.57 20.73
N ALA A 72 -4.54 14.38 20.20
CA ALA A 72 -3.72 13.36 20.85
C ALA A 72 -2.24 13.48 20.45
N LEU A 73 -1.72 14.71 20.38
CA LEU A 73 -0.35 14.99 19.90
C LEU A 73 0.73 14.25 20.71
N ASP A 74 0.50 14.03 22.01
CA ASP A 74 1.37 13.24 22.89
C ASP A 74 1.48 11.75 22.48
N SER A 75 0.58 11.25 21.62
CA SER A 75 0.62 9.89 21.08
C SER A 75 1.43 9.75 19.78
N ILE A 76 2.00 10.85 19.28
CA ILE A 76 2.88 10.89 18.09
C ILE A 76 4.36 10.77 18.52
N VAL A 77 4.62 10.16 19.67
CA VAL A 77 5.99 9.84 20.08
C VAL A 77 6.52 8.70 19.21
N ARG A 78 7.70 8.92 18.63
CA ARG A 78 8.42 7.93 17.81
C ARG A 78 9.76 7.60 18.46
N HIS A 79 10.07 6.31 18.50
CA HIS A 79 11.37 5.80 18.91
C HIS A 79 11.92 4.93 17.77
N ASN A 80 13.08 5.31 17.22
CA ASN A 80 13.71 4.63 16.08
C ASN A 80 12.76 4.40 14.90
N SER A 81 12.02 5.44 14.50
CA SER A 81 11.04 5.41 13.39
C SER A 81 9.80 4.52 13.62
N ASN A 82 9.67 3.89 14.78
CA ASN A 82 8.48 3.17 15.21
C ASN A 82 7.60 4.05 16.10
N ARG A 83 6.28 3.98 15.90
CA ARG A 83 5.32 4.69 16.75
C ARG A 83 5.21 3.99 18.09
N VAL A 84 5.44 4.72 19.18
CA VAL A 84 5.09 4.25 20.51
C VAL A 84 3.56 4.27 20.62
N THR A 85 2.95 3.11 20.85
CA THR A 85 1.48 2.96 20.81
C THR A 85 0.99 2.47 22.15
N ASP A 86 0.29 3.32 22.89
CA ASP A 86 -0.41 2.93 24.13
C ASP A 86 -1.77 2.26 23.82
N ALA A 87 -2.49 1.81 24.86
CA ALA A 87 -3.76 1.11 24.67
C ALA A 87 -4.83 1.97 23.96
N ARG A 88 -4.86 3.29 24.25
CA ARG A 88 -5.80 4.24 23.63
C ARG A 88 -5.46 4.45 22.16
N THR A 89 -4.19 4.67 21.85
CA THR A 89 -3.67 4.84 20.48
C THR A 89 -3.86 3.57 19.67
N LEU A 90 -3.68 2.38 20.26
CA LEU A 90 -3.89 1.11 19.57
C LEU A 90 -5.34 0.96 19.08
N ARG A 91 -6.32 1.42 19.86
CA ARG A 91 -7.72 1.41 19.43
C ARG A 91 -7.93 2.30 18.21
N MET A 92 -7.43 3.54 18.24
CA MET A 92 -7.52 4.47 17.13
C MET A 92 -6.77 3.97 15.88
N VAL A 93 -5.61 3.33 16.07
CA VAL A 93 -4.84 2.67 15.01
C VAL A 93 -5.63 1.55 14.35
N LYS A 94 -6.31 0.70 15.14
CA LYS A 94 -7.14 -0.39 14.60
C LYS A 94 -8.30 0.13 13.77
N GLU A 95 -8.98 1.17 14.25
CA GLU A 95 -10.04 1.85 13.49
C GLU A 95 -9.49 2.48 12.20
N GLY A 96 -8.33 3.14 12.28
CA GLY A 96 -7.67 3.73 11.11
C GLY A 96 -7.15 2.71 10.09
N ALA A 97 -6.65 1.56 10.56
CA ALA A 97 -6.27 0.44 9.70
C ALA A 97 -7.48 -0.22 9.04
N GLY A 98 -8.62 -0.26 9.73
CA GLY A 98 -9.90 -0.72 9.16
C GLY A 98 -10.36 0.14 7.99
N PHE A 99 -10.15 1.46 8.05
CA PHE A 99 -10.49 2.37 6.95
C PHE A 99 -9.66 2.14 5.66
N VAL A 100 -8.41 1.72 5.82
CA VAL A 100 -7.48 1.48 4.68
C VAL A 100 -7.62 0.06 4.13
N ARG A 101 -8.25 -0.84 4.89
CA ARG A 101 -8.62 -2.16 4.44
C ARG A 101 -9.89 -2.00 3.60
N PHE A 102 -9.69 -1.92 2.28
CA PHE A 102 -10.73 -1.86 1.25
C PHE A 102 -11.97 -2.69 1.60
#